data_AF-A0A9N8PT73-F1
#
_entry.id   AF-A0A9N8PT73-F1
#
_cell.length_a   1.000
_cell.length_b   1.000
_cell.length_c   1.000
_cell.angle_alpha   90.00
_cell.angle_beta   90.00
_cell.angle_gamma   90.00
#
_symmetry.space_group_name_H-M   'P 1'
#
loop_
_entity.id
_entity.type
_entity.pdbx_description
1 polymer ?
#
loop_
_entity_poly.entity_id
_entity_poly.type
_entity_poly.pdbx_seq_one_letter_code
_entity_poly.pdbx_strand_id
1 'polypeptide(L)'
;MTDFWETWALSKHPENMLTMLHTWQSGDCSAQHPYNNSFPAAMKAIKAKALVLPSKTDLYFPPEDSEYEVQCMSEGIGRLEVFPSIWGHWAGGPGQSTEDVKWLDEKLREFFAG
;
A
#
# COMPACT_ATOMS: atom_id res chain seq x y z
N MET A 1 -20.01 -14.74 -13.07
CA MET A 1 -19.15 -13.88 -12.21
C MET A 1 -19.70 -13.78 -10.78
N THR A 2 -20.67 -14.61 -10.38
CA THR A 2 -21.20 -14.72 -9.01
C THR A 2 -20.30 -15.61 -8.15
N ASP A 3 -19.88 -16.74 -8.70
CA ASP A 3 -19.29 -17.83 -7.91
C ASP A 3 -17.96 -17.45 -7.25
N PHE A 4 -17.10 -16.68 -7.94
CA PHE A 4 -15.83 -16.24 -7.36
C PHE A 4 -16.03 -15.29 -6.17
N TRP A 5 -16.77 -14.20 -6.38
CA TRP A 5 -16.96 -13.16 -5.35
C TRP A 5 -17.78 -13.66 -4.17
N GLU A 6 -18.83 -14.43 -4.44
CA GLU A 6 -19.67 -15.03 -3.40
C GLU A 6 -18.88 -16.03 -2.57
N THR A 7 -18.15 -16.96 -3.20
CA THR A 7 -17.30 -17.92 -2.48
C THR A 7 -16.23 -17.20 -1.66
N TRP A 8 -15.58 -16.18 -2.23
CA TRP A 8 -14.57 -15.40 -1.53
C TRP A 8 -15.16 -14.67 -0.31
N ALA A 9 -16.29 -13.99 -0.47
CA ALA A 9 -16.95 -13.24 0.60
C ALA A 9 -17.52 -14.16 1.69
N LEU A 10 -18.23 -15.22 1.31
CA LEU A 10 -18.83 -16.19 2.25
C LEU A 10 -17.79 -17.05 2.98
N SER A 11 -16.54 -17.10 2.51
CA SER A 11 -15.44 -17.75 3.24
C SER A 11 -14.93 -16.96 4.46
N LYS A 12 -15.46 -15.75 4.70
CA LYS A 12 -15.02 -14.85 5.78
C LYS A 12 -16.06 -14.77 6.89
N HIS A 13 -15.59 -14.62 8.13
CA HIS A 13 -16.49 -14.37 9.27
C HIS A 13 -16.93 -12.89 9.25
N PRO A 14 -18.25 -12.58 9.28
CA PRO A 14 -18.72 -11.22 9.04
C PRO A 14 -18.25 -10.21 10.10
N GLU A 15 -18.19 -10.61 11.37
CA GLU A 15 -17.70 -9.79 12.49
C GLU A 15 -16.20 -9.48 12.38
N ASN A 16 -15.41 -10.41 11.84
CA ASN A 16 -14.01 -10.14 11.53
C ASN A 16 -13.90 -9.08 10.43
N MET A 17 -14.75 -9.15 9.40
CA MET A 17 -14.77 -8.16 8.32
C MET A 17 -15.15 -6.76 8.83
N LEU A 18 -16.14 -6.66 9.72
CA LEU A 18 -16.50 -5.39 10.37
C LEU A 18 -15.35 -4.83 11.21
N THR A 19 -14.66 -5.69 11.97
CA THR A 19 -13.51 -5.28 12.79
C THR A 19 -12.36 -4.79 11.90
N MET A 20 -12.04 -5.51 10.82
CA MET A 20 -11.02 -5.10 9.86
C MET A 20 -11.36 -3.77 9.18
N LEU A 21 -12.61 -3.57 8.77
CA LEU A 21 -13.07 -2.31 8.18
C LEU A 21 -12.92 -1.15 9.17
N HIS A 22 -13.32 -1.35 10.42
CA HIS A 22 -13.13 -0.34 11.46
C HIS A 22 -11.64 0.00 11.63
N THR A 23 -10.76 -0.99 11.67
CA THR A 23 -9.30 -0.76 11.73
C THR A 23 -8.80 0.11 10.58
N TRP A 24 -9.25 -0.16 9.34
CA TRP A 24 -8.90 0.65 8.17
C TRP A 24 -9.40 2.09 8.28
N GLN A 25 -10.67 2.28 8.65
CA GLN A 25 -11.28 3.61 8.76
C GLN A 25 -10.66 4.44 9.89
N SER A 26 -10.21 3.80 10.97
CA SER A 26 -9.56 4.48 12.10
C SER A 26 -8.05 4.69 11.91
N GLY A 27 -7.48 4.26 10.79
CA GLY A 27 -6.03 4.27 10.56
C GLY A 27 -5.48 5.68 10.37
N ASP A 28 -4.74 6.17 11.37
CA ASP A 28 -3.93 7.38 11.26
C ASP A 28 -2.62 7.20 12.03
N CYS A 29 -1.51 7.04 11.31
CA CYS A 29 -0.18 6.83 11.91
C CYS A 29 0.33 8.05 12.70
N SER A 30 -0.24 9.22 12.46
CA SER A 30 0.12 10.48 13.10
C SER A 30 -0.72 10.80 14.34
N ALA A 31 -1.84 10.10 14.55
CA ALA A 31 -2.74 10.24 15.71
C ALA A 31 -2.18 9.62 17.00
N GLN A 32 -0.92 9.93 17.32
CA GLN A 32 -0.23 9.49 18.52
C GLN A 32 0.85 10.50 18.93
N HIS A 33 1.31 10.44 20.18
CA HIS A 33 2.56 11.09 20.57
C HIS A 33 3.76 10.39 19.91
N PRO A 34 4.78 11.10 19.39
CA PRO A 34 5.02 12.54 19.47
C PRO A 34 4.47 13.38 18.31
N TYR A 35 3.68 12.81 17.40
CA TYR A 35 3.31 13.45 16.13
C TYR A 35 2.06 14.33 16.23
N ASN A 36 1.15 14.05 17.18
CA ASN A 36 -0.02 14.88 17.49
C ASN A 36 -0.86 15.27 16.26
N ASN A 37 -1.18 14.29 15.41
CA ASN A 37 -1.90 14.42 14.13
C ASN A 37 -1.12 15.18 13.03
N SER A 38 0.19 15.35 13.18
CA SER A 38 1.06 15.85 12.12
C SER A 38 1.56 14.70 11.25
N PHE A 39 0.88 14.46 10.14
CA PHE A 39 1.28 13.44 9.17
C PHE A 39 2.72 13.62 8.64
N PRO A 40 3.17 14.84 8.25
CA PRO A 40 4.56 15.03 7.84
C PRO A 40 5.57 14.69 8.94
N ALA A 41 5.25 14.97 10.22
CA ALA A 41 6.13 14.60 11.33
C ALA A 41 6.22 13.06 11.50
N ALA A 42 5.11 12.34 11.32
CA ALA A 42 5.08 10.89 11.38
C ALA A 42 5.89 10.25 10.24
N MET A 43 5.71 10.73 9.00
CA MET A 43 6.49 10.25 7.84
C MET A 43 7.99 10.53 7.98
N LYS A 44 8.35 11.74 8.46
CA LYS A 44 9.75 12.12 8.68
C LYS A 44 10.46 11.26 9.74
N ALA A 45 9.70 10.67 10.66
CA ALA A 45 10.23 9.82 11.72
C ALA A 45 10.57 8.39 11.25
N ILE A 46 10.14 7.98 10.05
CA ILE A 46 10.51 6.69 9.46
C ILE A 46 12.02 6.71 9.15
N LYS A 47 12.74 5.71 9.67
CA LYS A 47 14.20 5.57 9.51
C LYS A 47 14.59 4.44 8.57
N ALA A 48 13.74 3.44 8.41
CA ALA A 48 13.98 2.33 7.49
C ALA A 48 13.83 2.82 6.05
N LYS A 49 14.73 2.41 5.15
CA LYS A 49 14.55 2.65 3.72
C LYS A 49 13.23 2.02 3.28
N ALA A 50 12.45 2.77 2.50
CA ALA A 50 11.14 2.36 2.04
C ALA A 50 11.07 2.42 0.51
N LEU A 51 10.71 1.30 -0.11
CA LEU A 51 10.25 1.25 -1.49
C LEU A 51 8.72 1.30 -1.49
N VAL A 52 8.15 2.35 -2.08
CA VAL A 52 6.70 2.59 -2.14
C VAL A 52 6.24 2.34 -3.58
N LEU A 53 5.32 1.40 -3.76
CA LEU A 53 4.93 0.86 -5.08
C LEU A 53 3.41 0.96 -5.33
N PRO A 54 2.81 2.17 -5.42
CA PRO A 54 1.38 2.29 -5.69
C PRO A 54 1.06 1.88 -7.13
N SER A 55 -0.12 1.32 -7.35
CA SER A 55 -0.57 1.00 -8.70
C SER A 55 -1.16 2.21 -9.40
N LYS A 56 -0.75 2.43 -10.66
CA LYS A 56 -1.17 3.58 -11.47
C LYS A 56 -2.69 3.71 -11.58
N THR A 57 -3.40 2.59 -11.55
CA THR A 57 -4.87 2.56 -11.69
C THR A 57 -5.57 2.13 -10.40
N ASP A 58 -4.91 2.22 -9.24
CA ASP A 58 -5.57 1.99 -7.96
C ASP A 58 -6.53 3.15 -7.64
N LEU A 59 -7.75 2.82 -7.22
CA LEU A 59 -8.78 3.79 -6.84
C LEU A 59 -8.90 3.96 -5.32
N TYR A 60 -8.33 3.04 -4.54
CA TYR A 60 -8.32 3.08 -3.09
C TYR A 60 -7.07 3.79 -2.57
N PHE A 61 -5.92 3.54 -3.20
CA PHE A 61 -4.61 4.11 -2.83
C PHE A 61 -3.91 4.71 -4.06
N PRO A 62 -4.37 5.90 -4.54
CA PRO A 62 -3.83 6.53 -5.74
C PRO A 62 -2.33 6.88 -5.60
N PRO A 63 -1.57 6.90 -6.71
CA PRO A 63 -0.16 7.27 -6.69
C PRO A 63 0.13 8.64 -6.07
N GLU A 64 -0.78 9.60 -6.22
CA GLU A 64 -0.64 10.96 -5.72
C GLU A 64 -0.54 11.03 -4.19
N ASP A 65 -1.23 10.12 -3.48
CA ASP A 65 -1.15 10.03 -2.02
C ASP A 65 0.22 9.49 -1.60
N SER A 66 0.74 8.48 -2.30
CA SER A 66 2.09 7.95 -2.07
C SER A 66 3.20 8.92 -2.47
N GLU A 67 2.98 9.77 -3.48
CA GLU A 67 3.88 10.89 -3.80
C GLU A 67 4.00 11.84 -2.61
N TYR A 68 2.88 12.21 -2.00
CA TYR A 68 2.85 13.07 -0.81
C TYR A 68 3.50 12.39 0.41
N GLU A 69 3.23 11.10 0.63
CA GLU A 69 3.87 10.29 1.68
C GLU A 69 5.41 10.35 1.57
N VAL A 70 5.94 10.02 0.39
CA VAL A 70 7.38 9.99 0.14
C VAL A 70 8.01 11.38 0.22
N GLN A 71 7.31 12.42 -0.25
CA GLN A 71 7.75 13.82 -0.09
C GLN A 71 7.89 14.24 1.38
N CYS A 72 7.06 13.68 2.26
CA CYS A 72 7.11 13.97 3.70
C CYS A 72 8.20 13.19 4.44
N MET A 73 8.75 12.13 3.84
CA MET A 73 9.85 11.35 4.44
C MET A 73 11.17 12.14 4.43
N SER A 74 12.12 11.71 5.27
CA SER A 74 13.48 12.27 5.24
C SER A 74 14.18 11.94 3.91
N GLU A 75 15.05 12.83 3.45
CA GLU A 75 15.76 12.67 2.17
C GLU A 75 16.46 11.31 2.06
N GLY A 76 16.23 10.63 0.94
CA GLY A 76 16.78 9.31 0.66
C GLY A 76 16.15 8.15 1.43
N ILE A 77 15.14 8.36 2.29
CA ILE A 77 14.43 7.27 2.98
C ILE A 77 13.41 6.59 2.07
N GLY A 78 12.53 7.38 1.43
CA GLY A 78 11.52 6.87 0.52
C GLY A 78 11.99 6.86 -0.94
N ARG A 79 11.70 5.77 -1.64
CA ARG A 79 11.80 5.63 -3.11
C ARG A 79 10.42 5.26 -3.63
N LEU A 80 9.85 6.10 -4.49
CA LEU A 80 8.56 5.84 -5.13
C LEU A 80 8.77 5.24 -6.52
N GLU A 81 8.10 4.12 -6.82
CA GLU A 81 7.99 3.61 -8.19
C GLU A 81 6.56 3.18 -8.49
N VAL A 82 5.90 3.93 -9.36
CA VAL A 82 4.51 3.67 -9.72
C VAL A 82 4.42 2.40 -10.57
N PHE A 83 3.63 1.45 -10.11
CA PHE A 83 3.33 0.20 -10.79
C PHE A 83 2.55 0.49 -12.08
N PRO A 84 3.08 0.20 -13.28
CA PRO A 84 2.41 0.52 -14.54
C PRO A 84 1.32 -0.51 -14.91
N SER A 85 0.51 -0.95 -13.94
CA SER A 85 -0.51 -1.98 -14.13
C SER A 85 -1.89 -1.37 -14.37
N ILE A 86 -2.74 -2.11 -15.11
CA ILE A 86 -4.17 -1.83 -15.29
C ILE A 86 -5.06 -2.59 -14.28
N TRP A 87 -4.46 -3.43 -13.43
CA TRP A 87 -5.18 -4.25 -12.46
C TRP A 87 -5.57 -3.48 -11.18
N GLY A 88 -5.22 -2.20 -11.11
CA GLY A 88 -5.49 -1.34 -9.95
C GLY A 88 -4.91 -1.95 -8.68
N HIS A 89 -5.73 -2.00 -7.63
CA HIS A 89 -5.33 -2.56 -6.33
C HIS A 89 -4.80 -4.00 -6.39
N TRP A 90 -5.26 -4.79 -7.38
CA TRP A 90 -4.86 -6.19 -7.53
C TRP A 90 -3.47 -6.39 -8.16
N ALA A 91 -2.82 -5.31 -8.61
CA ALA A 91 -1.48 -5.37 -9.20
C ALA A 91 -0.43 -5.91 -8.21
N GLY A 92 -0.54 -5.53 -6.93
CA GLY A 92 0.35 -6.01 -5.86
C GLY A 92 0.03 -7.42 -5.34
N GLY A 93 -1.09 -8.01 -5.76
CA GLY A 93 -1.59 -9.29 -5.24
C GLY A 93 -3.08 -9.49 -5.56
N PRO A 94 -3.55 -10.74 -5.74
CA PRO A 94 -2.97 -11.98 -5.23
C PRO A 94 -2.08 -12.75 -6.24
N GLY A 95 -1.58 -12.08 -7.28
CA GLY A 95 -0.60 -12.67 -8.21
C GLY A 95 -1.18 -13.40 -9.42
N GLN A 96 -2.46 -13.14 -9.74
CA GLN A 96 -3.08 -13.63 -10.97
C GLN A 96 -2.50 -12.94 -12.22
N SER A 97 -2.03 -11.70 -12.09
CA SER A 97 -1.27 -11.01 -13.13
C SER A 97 0.20 -11.40 -13.04
N THR A 98 0.61 -12.38 -13.84
CA THR A 98 1.99 -12.91 -13.79
C THR A 98 3.05 -11.90 -14.23
N GLU A 99 2.71 -10.99 -15.14
CA GLU A 99 3.58 -9.90 -15.56
C GLU A 99 3.81 -8.90 -14.43
N ASP A 100 2.75 -8.55 -13.71
CA ASP A 100 2.83 -7.67 -12.54
C ASP A 100 3.69 -8.31 -11.44
N VAL A 101 3.48 -9.60 -11.15
CA VAL A 101 4.31 -10.32 -10.16
C VAL A 101 5.80 -10.31 -10.55
N LYS A 102 6.10 -10.51 -11.83
CA LYS A 102 7.48 -10.46 -12.31
C LYS A 102 8.09 -9.07 -12.11
N TRP A 103 7.35 -8.02 -12.46
CA TRP A 103 7.79 -6.64 -12.26
C TRP A 103 8.04 -6.34 -10.78
N LEU A 104 7.12 -6.75 -9.89
CA LEU A 104 7.26 -6.59 -8.45
C LEU A 104 8.52 -7.31 -7.91
N ASP A 105 8.75 -8.56 -8.31
CA ASP A 105 9.94 -9.33 -7.90
C ASP A 105 11.24 -8.65 -8.35
N GLU A 106 11.29 -8.14 -9.59
CA GLU A 106 12.45 -7.40 -10.11
C GLU A 106 12.74 -6.13 -9.28
N LYS A 107 11.71 -5.36 -8.93
CA LYS A 107 11.86 -4.15 -8.09
C LYS A 107 12.29 -4.45 -6.67
N LEU A 108 11.77 -5.51 -6.07
CA LEU A 108 12.21 -5.95 -4.75
C LEU A 108 13.68 -6.40 -4.79
N ARG A 109 14.08 -7.19 -5.79
CA ARG A 109 15.49 -7.60 -5.96
C ARG A 109 16.42 -6.42 -6.11
N GLU A 110 16.05 -5.44 -6.94
CA GLU A 110 16.84 -4.22 -7.14
C GLU A 110 17.02 -3.46 -5.81
N PHE A 111 15.94 -3.29 -5.05
CA PHE A 111 15.95 -2.56 -3.79
C PHE A 111 16.78 -3.23 -2.69
N PHE A 112 16.76 -4.57 -2.63
CA PHE A 112 17.51 -5.34 -1.63
C PHE A 112 18.94 -5.72 -2.06
N ALA A 113 19.35 -5.43 -3.30
CA ALA A 113 20.69 -5.73 -3.78
C ALA A 113 21.77 -4.72 -3.33
N GLY A 114 21.37 -3.57 -2.79
CA GLY A 114 22.25 -2.56 -2.18
C GLY A 114 22.38 -2.71 -0.67
#